data_AF-A0AAU8FKP0-F1
#
_entry.id   AF-A0AAU8FKP0-F1
#
_cell.length_a   1.000
_cell.length_b   1.000
_cell.length_c   1.000
_cell.angle_alpha   90.00
_cell.angle_beta   90.00
_cell.angle_gamma   90.00
#
_symmetry.space_group_name_H-M   'P 1'
#
loop_
_entity.id
_entity.type
_entity.pdbx_description
1 polymer ?
#
loop_
_entity_poly.entity_id
_entity_poly.type
_entity_poly.pdbx_seq_one_letter_code
_entity_poly.pdbx_strand_id
1 'polypeptide(L)'
;MLGVDSTRNTMPIEKRTGVLDPGGSMMEDGMYWAWNSGYIFLKMEGTSSKGNPVNGKFYYHIGLFGGYSTRTVNNTRIVKLGFGELKADVTTSKAPEVHLFADVQKVFKGPGTSLSIGQYNSVMSQQPEVAAQIADNYAQMFSVDHIH
;
A
#
# COMPACT_ATOMS: atom_id res chain seq x y z
N MET A 1 3.68 -1.54 -10.00
CA MET A 1 2.97 -0.34 -9.50
C MET A 1 2.32 -0.71 -8.19
N LEU A 2 2.37 0.17 -7.19
CA LEU A 2 1.60 0.05 -5.95
C LEU A 2 0.40 0.99 -6.04
N GLY A 3 -0.79 0.43 -5.86
CA GLY A 3 -2.06 1.14 -5.92
C GLY A 3 -2.84 0.92 -7.21
N VAL A 4 -4.03 1.54 -7.24
CA VAL A 4 -5.05 1.36 -8.28
C VAL A 4 -5.33 2.70 -8.95
N ASP A 5 -5.36 2.72 -10.29
CA ASP A 5 -5.66 3.93 -11.06
C ASP A 5 -7.10 4.41 -10.89
N SER A 6 -7.36 5.66 -11.28
CA SER A 6 -8.66 6.30 -11.05
C SER A 6 -9.81 5.64 -11.77
N THR A 7 -9.61 5.13 -12.99
CA THR A 7 -10.69 4.51 -13.77
C THR A 7 -11.15 3.21 -13.14
N ARG A 8 -10.22 2.42 -12.58
CA ARG A 8 -10.54 1.21 -11.81
C ARG A 8 -11.14 1.54 -10.44
N ASN A 9 -10.64 2.58 -9.78
CA ASN A 9 -11.10 2.97 -8.45
C ASN A 9 -12.51 3.59 -8.46
N THR A 10 -12.96 4.17 -9.59
CA THR A 10 -14.31 4.74 -9.76
C THR A 10 -15.25 3.89 -10.60
N MET A 11 -14.84 2.69 -11.02
CA MET A 11 -15.71 1.82 -11.82
C MET A 11 -16.98 1.43 -11.05
N PRO A 12 -18.11 1.17 -11.73
CA PRO A 12 -19.32 0.67 -11.09
C PRO A 12 -19.06 -0.59 -10.26
N ILE A 13 -19.73 -0.73 -9.11
CA ILE A 13 -19.44 -1.77 -8.12
C ILE A 13 -19.61 -3.18 -8.70
N GLU A 14 -20.58 -3.37 -9.59
CA GLU A 14 -20.86 -4.62 -10.29
C GLU A 14 -19.72 -5.08 -11.23
N LYS A 15 -18.79 -4.18 -11.54
CA LYS A 15 -17.60 -4.48 -12.35
C LYS A 15 -16.33 -4.64 -11.51
N ARG A 16 -16.42 -4.43 -10.18
CA ARG A 16 -15.30 -4.63 -9.27
C ARG A 16 -15.34 -6.06 -8.75
N THR A 17 -14.37 -6.86 -9.17
CA THR A 17 -14.30 -8.29 -8.83
C THR A 17 -12.95 -8.63 -8.20
N GLY A 18 -12.87 -9.78 -7.52
CA GLY A 18 -11.64 -10.22 -6.86
C GLY A 18 -11.24 -9.26 -5.75
N VAL A 19 -9.95 -8.89 -5.69
CA VAL A 19 -9.44 -7.98 -4.63
C VAL A 19 -10.09 -6.59 -4.63
N LEU A 20 -10.74 -6.19 -5.74
CA LEU A 20 -11.45 -4.91 -5.82
C LEU A 20 -12.93 -5.02 -5.43
N ASP A 21 -13.47 -6.23 -5.24
CA ASP A 21 -14.86 -6.40 -4.80
C ASP A 21 -15.01 -5.90 -3.35
N PRO A 22 -15.76 -4.82 -3.09
CA PRO A 22 -15.96 -4.32 -1.73
C PRO A 22 -16.74 -5.32 -0.85
N GLY A 23 -17.58 -6.18 -1.42
CA GLY A 23 -18.35 -7.18 -0.68
C GLY A 23 -17.47 -8.29 -0.09
N GLY A 24 -16.56 -8.83 -0.90
CA GLY A 24 -15.59 -9.84 -0.46
C GLY A 24 -14.46 -9.23 0.38
N SER A 25 -13.88 -8.12 -0.07
CA SER A 25 -12.72 -7.53 0.61
C SER A 25 -13.06 -6.80 1.91
N MET A 26 -14.30 -6.36 2.18
CA MET A 26 -14.66 -5.85 3.51
C MET A 26 -14.75 -6.96 4.56
N MET A 27 -14.94 -8.20 4.13
CA MET A 27 -15.15 -9.36 5.02
C MET A 27 -13.89 -10.23 5.16
N GLU A 28 -12.98 -10.22 4.17
CA GLU A 28 -11.80 -11.11 4.15
C GLU A 28 -10.46 -10.35 4.36
N ASP A 29 -10.17 -9.29 3.59
CA ASP A 29 -8.85 -8.59 3.61
C ASP A 29 -8.89 -7.17 4.24
N GLY A 30 -10.09 -6.60 4.35
CA GLY A 30 -10.42 -5.25 4.83
C GLY A 30 -9.84 -4.09 4.01
N MET A 31 -9.60 -4.25 2.70
CA MET A 31 -8.86 -3.25 1.88
C MET A 31 -9.72 -2.06 1.38
N TYR A 32 -10.92 -1.89 1.92
CA TYR A 32 -11.74 -0.69 1.79
C TYR A 32 -12.14 -0.16 3.16
N TRP A 33 -12.47 1.13 3.24
CA TRP A 33 -13.03 1.71 4.45
C TRP A 33 -14.56 1.64 4.44
N ALA A 34 -15.18 1.36 5.58
CA ALA A 34 -16.63 1.35 5.71
C ALA A 34 -17.28 2.71 5.34
N TRP A 35 -16.54 3.82 5.45
CA TRP A 35 -17.00 5.18 5.13
C TRP A 35 -16.47 5.72 3.79
N ASN A 36 -15.65 4.96 3.06
CA ASN A 36 -15.07 5.40 1.79
C ASN A 36 -14.73 4.22 0.87
N SER A 37 -15.33 4.19 -0.32
CA SER A 37 -15.14 3.15 -1.34
C SER A 37 -13.83 3.26 -2.13
N GLY A 38 -12.85 4.01 -1.65
CA GLY A 38 -11.51 4.09 -2.20
C GLY A 38 -10.67 2.90 -1.73
N TYR A 39 -10.04 2.20 -2.68
CA TYR A 39 -9.18 1.07 -2.37
C TYR A 39 -7.93 1.50 -1.58
N ILE A 40 -7.59 0.75 -0.55
CA ILE A 40 -6.37 0.90 0.25
C ILE A 40 -5.21 0.23 -0.50
N PHE A 41 -4.12 0.95 -0.72
CA PHE A 41 -2.95 0.46 -1.46
C PHE A 41 -1.93 -0.23 -0.56
N LEU A 42 -1.81 0.28 0.67
CA LEU A 42 -1.05 -0.32 1.75
C LEU A 42 -1.87 -0.22 3.04
N LYS A 43 -2.00 -1.34 3.75
CA LYS A 43 -2.52 -1.41 5.11
C LYS A 43 -1.40 -1.84 6.04
N MET A 44 -1.14 -1.04 7.08
CA MET A 44 -0.23 -1.40 8.16
C MET A 44 -0.88 -1.05 9.50
N GLU A 45 -1.03 -2.06 10.35
CA GLU A 45 -1.64 -1.92 11.67
C GLU A 45 -0.76 -2.60 12.71
N GLY A 46 -0.87 -2.17 13.96
CA GLY A 46 -0.14 -2.81 15.05
C GLY A 46 -0.43 -2.16 16.40
N THR A 47 0.29 -2.62 17.42
CA THR A 47 0.23 -2.07 18.78
C THR A 47 1.51 -1.33 19.12
N SER A 48 1.40 -0.26 19.90
CA SER A 48 2.56 0.51 20.38
C SER A 48 2.21 1.21 21.69
N SER A 49 3.21 1.40 22.56
CA SER A 49 3.08 2.26 23.75
C SER A 49 2.82 3.73 23.41
N LYS A 50 3.02 4.12 22.13
CA LYS A 50 2.70 5.43 21.57
C LYS A 50 1.45 5.42 20.68
N GLY A 51 0.73 4.30 20.62
CA GLY A 51 -0.49 4.15 19.83
C GLY A 51 -1.65 4.97 20.39
N ASN A 52 -2.84 4.75 19.82
CA ASN A 52 -4.07 5.38 20.26
C ASN A 52 -4.30 5.16 21.78
N PRO A 53 -4.60 6.20 22.57
CA PRO A 53 -4.70 6.08 24.02
C PRO A 53 -5.80 5.13 24.53
N VAL A 54 -6.81 4.83 23.71
CA VAL A 54 -7.95 4.00 24.08
C VAL A 54 -7.66 2.52 23.89
N ASN A 55 -6.93 2.14 22.84
CA ASN A 55 -6.74 0.73 22.46
C ASN A 55 -5.27 0.31 22.25
N GLY A 56 -4.32 1.24 22.39
CA GLY A 56 -2.88 0.99 22.21
C GLY A 56 -2.46 0.67 20.77
N LYS A 57 -3.32 0.89 19.77
CA LYS A 57 -3.08 0.51 18.37
C LYS A 57 -2.71 1.70 17.49
N PHE A 58 -2.08 1.43 16.36
CA PHE A 58 -1.89 2.38 15.26
C PHE A 58 -2.40 1.81 13.94
N TYR A 59 -2.79 2.70 13.02
CA TYR A 59 -3.42 2.35 11.75
C TYR A 59 -2.90 3.25 10.62
N TYR A 60 -2.23 2.67 9.63
CA TYR A 60 -1.78 3.36 8.43
C TYR A 60 -2.41 2.74 7.20
N HIS A 61 -3.52 3.33 6.77
CA HIS A 61 -4.27 2.88 5.60
C HIS A 61 -4.06 3.91 4.52
N ILE A 62 -3.15 3.62 3.60
CA ILE A 62 -2.79 4.55 2.54
C ILE A 62 -3.48 4.08 1.29
N GLY A 63 -4.51 4.80 0.87
CA GLY A 63 -5.26 4.53 -0.35
C GLY A 63 -5.45 5.80 -1.15
N LEU A 64 -6.44 5.75 -2.04
CA LEU A 64 -6.87 6.82 -2.94
C LEU A 64 -5.98 6.99 -4.18
N PHE A 65 -6.63 6.92 -5.34
CA PHE A 65 -6.48 7.87 -6.44
C PHE A 65 -7.72 7.67 -7.31
N GLY A 66 -8.87 8.14 -6.78
CA GLY A 66 -10.23 7.98 -7.30
C GLY A 66 -11.12 9.10 -6.77
N GLY A 67 -12.43 8.86 -6.65
CA GLY A 67 -13.42 9.85 -6.22
C GLY A 67 -14.43 10.18 -7.32
N TYR A 68 -15.72 9.98 -7.03
CA TYR A 68 -16.78 10.12 -8.03
C TYR A 68 -16.94 11.57 -8.49
N SER A 69 -17.14 12.48 -7.54
CA SER A 69 -17.38 13.91 -7.78
C SER A 69 -16.31 14.82 -7.19
N THR A 70 -15.38 14.28 -6.40
CA THR A 70 -14.32 15.02 -5.72
C THR A 70 -12.96 14.39 -6.00
N ARG A 71 -11.98 15.24 -6.31
CA ARG A 71 -10.60 14.81 -6.54
C ARG A 71 -9.96 14.35 -5.23
N THR A 72 -9.36 13.17 -5.23
CA THR A 72 -8.52 12.69 -4.12
C THR A 72 -7.04 12.80 -4.44
N VAL A 73 -6.20 12.68 -3.40
CA VAL A 73 -4.75 12.54 -3.56
C VAL A 73 -4.38 11.31 -4.39
N ASN A 74 -3.27 11.39 -5.12
CA ASN A 74 -2.71 10.26 -5.87
C ASN A 74 -1.61 9.56 -5.08
N ASN A 75 -1.95 8.43 -4.45
CA ASN A 75 -0.98 7.63 -3.70
C ASN A 75 -0.43 6.43 -4.50
N THR A 76 -0.67 6.38 -5.81
CA THR A 76 -0.06 5.36 -6.66
C THR A 76 1.44 5.63 -6.83
N ARG A 77 2.25 4.57 -6.79
CA ARG A 77 3.71 4.67 -6.95
C ARG A 77 4.22 3.61 -7.91
N ILE A 78 5.10 4.01 -8.84
CA ILE A 78 5.80 3.08 -9.72
C ILE A 78 7.11 2.69 -9.03
N VAL A 79 7.18 1.46 -8.58
CA VAL A 79 8.41 0.85 -8.08
C VAL A 79 9.11 0.15 -9.23
N LYS A 80 10.33 0.58 -9.55
CA LYS A 80 11.19 -0.04 -10.56
C LYS A 80 12.30 -0.79 -9.82
N LEU A 81 12.36 -2.10 -10.01
CA LEU A 81 13.37 -2.95 -9.41
C LEU A 81 14.32 -3.44 -10.50
N GLY A 82 15.61 -3.16 -10.32
CA GLY A 82 16.65 -3.68 -11.20
C GLY A 82 17.17 -5.02 -10.68
N PHE A 83 17.53 -5.92 -11.58
CA PHE A 83 18.17 -7.19 -11.24
C PHE A 83 19.68 -7.05 -10.98
N GLY A 84 20.29 -5.91 -11.35
CA GLY A 84 21.74 -5.73 -11.26
C GLY A 84 22.47 -6.82 -12.04
N GLU A 85 23.37 -7.53 -11.36
CA GLU A 85 24.16 -8.64 -11.91
C GLU A 85 23.45 -10.01 -11.82
N LEU A 86 22.24 -10.07 -11.23
CA LEU A 86 21.50 -11.33 -11.10
C LEU A 86 21.10 -11.88 -12.48
N LYS A 87 21.28 -13.18 -12.66
CA LYS A 87 20.97 -13.91 -13.90
C LYS A 87 20.01 -15.05 -13.60
N ALA A 88 19.14 -15.33 -14.56
CA ALA A 88 18.16 -16.40 -14.49
C ALA A 88 18.49 -17.46 -15.56
N ASP A 89 18.73 -18.70 -15.13
CA ASP A 89 19.01 -19.81 -16.05
C ASP A 89 17.68 -20.41 -16.55
N VAL A 90 17.21 -19.91 -17.70
CA VAL A 90 15.96 -20.36 -18.32
C VAL A 90 16.24 -21.53 -19.25
N THR A 91 15.59 -22.66 -18.99
CA THR A 91 15.65 -23.86 -19.87
C THR A 91 14.26 -24.45 -20.04
N THR A 92 14.10 -25.45 -20.91
CA THR A 92 12.82 -26.16 -21.07
C THR A 92 12.36 -26.89 -19.79
N SER A 93 13.27 -27.12 -18.84
CA SER A 93 13.00 -27.79 -17.56
C SER A 93 13.18 -26.90 -16.32
N LYS A 94 13.59 -25.64 -16.50
CA LYS A 94 13.82 -24.68 -15.39
C LYS A 94 13.04 -23.40 -15.62
N ALA A 95 12.13 -23.11 -14.70
CA ALA A 95 11.40 -21.84 -14.61
C ALA A 95 11.92 -21.09 -13.37
N PRO A 96 12.80 -20.09 -13.54
CA PRO A 96 13.42 -19.41 -12.40
C PRO A 96 12.41 -18.52 -11.66
N GLU A 97 12.54 -18.44 -10.34
CA GLU A 97 11.69 -17.62 -9.48
C GLU A 97 12.44 -16.38 -8.98
N VAL A 98 11.78 -15.23 -9.00
CA VAL A 98 12.32 -13.97 -8.49
C VAL A 98 11.79 -13.74 -7.09
N HIS A 99 12.67 -13.73 -6.10
CA HIS A 99 12.34 -13.40 -4.73
C HIS A 99 12.50 -11.88 -4.50
N LEU A 100 11.45 -11.25 -3.98
CA LEU A 100 11.45 -9.84 -3.59
C LEU A 100 11.50 -9.73 -2.07
N PHE A 101 12.26 -8.76 -1.57
CA PHE A 101 12.26 -8.38 -0.16
C PHE A 101 11.46 -7.10 0.06
N ALA A 102 10.76 -7.01 1.20
CA ALA A 102 9.95 -5.88 1.59
C ALA A 102 10.37 -5.36 2.98
N ASP A 103 11.17 -4.28 3.01
CA ASP A 103 11.62 -3.63 4.24
C ASP A 103 10.53 -2.71 4.81
N VAL A 104 9.70 -3.24 5.70
CA VAL A 104 8.60 -2.51 6.35
C VAL A 104 9.10 -1.30 7.15
N GLN A 105 10.38 -1.24 7.57
CA GLN A 105 10.91 -0.04 8.24
C GLN A 105 10.89 1.18 7.33
N LYS A 106 10.93 0.99 6.00
CA LYS A 106 10.86 2.08 5.02
C LYS A 106 9.53 2.81 5.04
N VAL A 107 8.45 2.19 5.53
CA VAL A 107 7.16 2.89 5.78
C VAL A 107 7.38 4.02 6.79
N PHE A 108 8.16 3.77 7.84
CA PHE A 108 8.44 4.76 8.88
C PHE A 108 9.54 5.75 8.49
N LYS A 109 10.55 5.28 7.76
CA LYS A 109 11.76 6.04 7.46
C LYS A 109 12.07 5.99 5.97
N GLY A 110 11.61 7.01 5.25
CA GLY A 110 11.83 7.15 3.82
C GLY A 110 11.98 8.61 3.37
N PRO A 111 12.00 8.85 2.05
CA PRO A 111 12.23 10.19 1.49
C PRO A 111 11.07 11.17 1.70
N GLY A 112 9.84 10.68 1.92
CA GLY A 112 8.66 11.53 2.10
C GLY A 112 8.53 12.07 3.52
N THR A 113 8.82 11.24 4.53
CA THR A 113 8.71 11.65 5.94
C THR A 113 9.45 10.70 6.89
N SER A 114 9.73 11.17 8.10
CA SER A 114 10.07 10.34 9.26
C SER A 114 8.82 10.16 10.12
N LEU A 115 8.04 9.13 9.83
CA LEU A 115 6.75 8.86 10.48
C LEU A 115 6.96 8.42 11.92
N SER A 116 6.29 9.10 12.85
CA SER A 116 6.27 8.76 14.28
C SER A 116 4.88 8.31 14.68
N ILE A 117 4.77 7.11 15.27
CA ILE A 117 3.49 6.60 15.82
C ILE A 117 2.92 7.56 16.87
N GLY A 118 3.78 8.17 17.70
CA GLY A 118 3.34 9.10 18.74
C GLY A 118 2.79 10.42 18.21
N GLN A 119 3.20 10.83 17.00
CA GLN A 119 2.67 12.01 16.33
C GLN A 119 1.43 11.68 15.50
N TYR A 120 1.48 10.56 14.78
CA TYR A 120 0.41 10.06 13.92
C TYR A 120 0.14 8.60 14.25
N ASN A 121 -0.78 8.34 15.19
CA ASN A 121 -1.21 6.97 15.47
C ASN A 121 -2.25 6.46 14.47
N SER A 122 -2.83 7.34 13.65
CA SER A 122 -3.77 6.98 12.59
C SER A 122 -3.56 7.88 11.38
N VAL A 123 -3.28 7.28 10.22
CA VAL A 123 -3.24 7.96 8.92
C VAL A 123 -4.15 7.20 7.97
N MET A 124 -5.23 7.84 7.56
CA MET A 124 -6.22 7.30 6.63
C MET A 124 -6.61 8.38 5.59
N SER A 125 -7.79 8.26 4.99
CA SER A 125 -8.27 9.22 3.98
C SER A 125 -8.38 10.67 4.45
N GLN A 126 -8.42 10.92 5.77
CA GLN A 126 -8.57 12.25 6.35
C GLN A 126 -7.24 13.01 6.48
N GLN A 127 -6.09 12.35 6.28
CA GLN A 127 -4.76 12.95 6.35
C GLN A 127 -4.03 12.83 4.98
N PRO A 128 -4.56 13.44 3.90
CA PRO A 128 -4.10 13.17 2.54
C PRO A 128 -2.63 13.54 2.29
N GLU A 129 -2.13 14.61 2.92
CA GLU A 129 -0.74 15.05 2.78
C GLU A 129 0.24 14.06 3.42
N VAL A 130 -0.02 13.68 4.68
CA VAL A 130 0.79 12.67 5.39
C VAL A 130 0.71 11.32 4.68
N ALA A 131 -0.48 10.95 4.18
CA ALA A 131 -0.66 9.72 3.42
C ALA A 131 0.20 9.71 2.13
N ALA A 132 0.30 10.84 1.42
CA ALA A 132 1.18 10.96 0.25
C ALA A 132 2.67 10.82 0.61
N GLN A 133 3.09 11.42 1.71
CA GLN A 133 4.47 11.28 2.20
C GLN A 133 4.79 9.82 2.60
N ILE A 134 3.84 9.12 3.24
CA ILE A 134 3.98 7.69 3.53
C ILE A 134 4.02 6.86 2.24
N ALA A 135 3.29 7.27 1.20
CA ALA A 135 3.39 6.63 -0.11
C ALA A 135 4.77 6.78 -0.75
N ASP A 136 5.39 7.95 -0.63
CA ASP A 136 6.78 8.15 -1.07
C ASP A 136 7.77 7.31 -0.26
N ASN A 137 7.49 7.11 1.03
CA ASN A 137 8.26 6.22 1.91
C ASN A 137 8.21 4.76 1.46
N TYR A 138 7.01 4.15 1.43
CA TYR A 138 6.88 2.72 1.12
C TYR A 138 7.23 2.39 -0.33
N ALA A 139 7.26 3.35 -1.25
CA ALA A 139 7.76 3.10 -2.60
C ALA A 139 9.21 2.58 -2.64
N GLN A 140 9.98 2.83 -1.56
CA GLN A 140 11.36 2.38 -1.40
C GLN A 140 11.48 1.07 -0.58
N MET A 141 10.37 0.43 -0.20
CA MET A 141 10.41 -0.77 0.65
C MET A 141 10.79 -2.04 -0.10
N PHE A 142 10.64 -2.07 -1.42
CA PHE A 142 10.85 -3.28 -2.22
C PHE A 142 12.24 -3.33 -2.84
N SER A 143 12.86 -4.50 -2.83
CA SER A 143 14.10 -4.79 -3.54
C SER A 143 14.06 -6.21 -4.14
N VAL A 144 14.86 -6.47 -5.17
CA VAL A 144 15.16 -7.84 -5.59
C VAL A 144 16.10 -8.44 -4.56
N ASP A 145 15.79 -9.63 -4.06
CA ASP A 145 16.62 -10.36 -3.12
C ASP A 145 17.52 -11.36 -3.87
N HIS A 146 16.92 -12.39 -4.48
CA HIS A 146 17.63 -13.38 -5.27
C HIS A 146 16.75 -14.00 -6.37
N ILE A 147 17.38 -14.75 -7.28
CA ILE A 147 16.72 -15.57 -8.30
C ILE A 147 17.07 -17.02 -8.03
N HIS A 148 16.08 -17.92 -8.00
CA HIS A 148 16.30 -19.37 -7.96
C HIS A 148 16.12 -20.00 -9.34
#